data_AF-A8HZ97-F1
#
_entry.id   AF-A8HZ97-F1
#
_cell.length_a   1.000
_cell.length_b   1.000
_cell.length_c   1.000
_cell.angle_alpha   90.00
_cell.angle_beta   90.00
_cell.angle_gamma   90.00
#
_symmetry.space_group_name_H-M   'P 1'
#
loop_
_entity.id
_entity.type
_entity.pdbx_description
1 polymer ?
#
loop_
_entity_poly.entity_id
_entity_poly.type
_entity_poly.pdbx_seq_one_letter_code
_entity_poly.pdbx_strand_id
1 'polypeptide(L)'
;MIGPERGYPMRSSKPITVTLGDMAPRVEALRRAGHYASTSEVLRAGVRALEREQEALDAYMREHVRQALEDPRPSVDADEVFDRLKALHQRSEKADGREP
;
A
#
# COMPACT_ATOMS: atom_id res chain seq x y z
N MET A 1 -12.54 -1.26 56.33
CA MET A 1 -11.22 -1.34 55.68
C MET A 1 -11.42 -1.35 54.18
N ILE A 2 -11.10 -0.25 53.50
CA ILE A 2 -11.20 -0.09 52.05
C ILE A 2 -9.79 -0.33 51.51
N GLY A 3 -9.61 -1.38 50.70
CA GLY A 3 -8.31 -1.73 50.09
C GLY A 3 -7.89 -0.71 49.03
N PRO A 4 -6.59 -0.57 48.74
CA PRO A 4 -6.10 0.51 47.89
C PRO A 4 -6.49 0.29 46.42
N GLU A 5 -6.95 1.38 45.79
CA GLU A 5 -7.14 1.56 44.36
C GLU A 5 -5.91 1.06 43.59
N ARG A 6 -6.06 -0.06 42.87
CA ARG A 6 -5.07 -0.50 41.89
C ARG A 6 -5.16 0.43 40.68
N GLY A 7 -4.34 1.47 40.67
CA GLY A 7 -4.05 2.22 39.45
C GLY A 7 -3.54 1.26 38.38
N TYR A 8 -4.31 1.09 37.29
CA TYR A 8 -3.86 0.33 36.13
C TYR A 8 -2.62 1.02 35.53
N PRO A 9 -1.48 0.34 35.35
CA PRO A 9 -0.37 0.92 34.62
C PRO A 9 -0.81 1.09 33.16
N MET A 10 -1.15 2.32 32.77
CA MET A 10 -1.20 2.72 31.37
C MET A 10 0.14 2.34 30.77
N ARG A 11 0.14 1.43 29.78
CA ARG A 11 1.35 1.08 29.04
C ARG A 11 1.82 2.32 28.29
N SER A 12 2.67 3.11 28.95
CA SER A 12 3.29 4.28 28.36
C SER A 12 4.26 3.79 27.28
N SER A 13 3.87 3.94 26.02
CA SER A 13 4.76 3.71 24.90
C SER A 13 5.85 4.79 24.90
N LYS A 14 7.11 4.41 24.64
CA LYS A 14 8.21 5.37 24.52
C LYS A 14 7.86 6.43 23.46
N PRO A 15 7.85 7.73 23.79
CA PRO A 15 7.56 8.78 22.82
C PRO A 15 8.66 8.80 21.75
N ILE A 16 8.24 9.03 20.50
CA ILE A 16 9.13 9.24 19.37
C ILE A 16 8.99 10.67 18.88
N THR A 17 10.10 11.30 18.53
CA THR A 17 10.13 12.60 17.87
C THR A 17 10.33 12.38 16.39
N VAL A 18 9.47 12.97 15.56
CA VAL A 18 9.53 12.86 14.10
C VAL A 18 9.48 14.24 13.47
N THR A 19 10.23 14.43 12.38
CA THR A 19 10.20 15.65 11.57
C THR A 19 9.37 15.37 10.32
N LEU A 20 8.28 16.12 10.13
CA LEU A 20 7.31 15.86 9.05
C LEU A 20 7.56 16.66 7.76
N GLY A 21 8.42 17.68 7.79
CA GLY A 21 8.66 18.55 6.62
C GLY A 21 7.36 19.10 6.03
N ASP A 22 7.22 19.02 4.71
CA ASP A 22 6.05 19.49 3.94
C ASP A 22 4.73 18.79 4.27
N MET A 23 4.77 17.68 5.04
CA MET A 23 3.58 16.97 5.48
C MET A 23 2.97 17.58 6.76
N ALA A 24 3.71 18.42 7.49
CA ALA A 24 3.21 19.03 8.73
C ALA A 24 1.90 19.84 8.53
N PRO A 25 1.75 20.68 7.48
CA PRO A 25 0.50 21.40 7.22
C PRO A 25 -0.68 20.46 6.95
N ARG A 26 -0.43 19.30 6.31
CA ARG A 26 -1.48 18.31 5.99
C ARG A 26 -1.97 17.60 7.26
N VAL A 27 -1.04 17.21 8.14
CA VAL A 27 -1.37 16.61 9.43
C VAL A 27 -2.17 17.58 10.30
N GLU A 28 -1.78 18.85 10.30
CA GLU A 28 -2.50 19.89 11.04
C GLU A 28 -3.89 20.17 10.44
N ALA A 29 -4.05 20.14 9.11
CA ALA A 29 -5.35 20.24 8.47
C ALA A 29 -6.30 19.10 8.87
N LEU A 30 -5.81 17.85 8.90
CA LEU A 30 -6.59 16.69 9.34
C LEU A 30 -7.01 16.79 10.80
N ARG A 31 -6.11 17.27 11.69
CA ARG A 31 -6.44 17.52 13.09
C ARG A 31 -7.51 18.60 13.23
N ARG A 32 -7.36 19.73 12.51
CA ARG A 32 -8.32 20.86 12.54
C ARG A 32 -9.69 20.51 11.95
N ALA A 33 -9.76 19.53 11.05
CA ALA A 33 -11.04 19.01 10.55
C ALA A 33 -11.89 18.35 11.64
N GLY A 34 -11.36 18.12 12.86
CA GLY A 34 -12.11 17.67 14.02
C GLY A 34 -12.30 16.15 14.11
N HIS A 35 -11.81 15.39 13.12
CA HIS A 35 -11.85 13.92 13.14
C HIS A 35 -10.79 13.27 14.04
N TYR A 36 -9.79 14.04 14.48
CA TYR A 36 -8.69 13.56 15.31
C TYR A 36 -8.44 14.51 16.47
N ALA A 37 -8.34 13.98 17.69
CA ALA A 37 -8.09 14.74 18.91
C ALA A 37 -6.64 15.23 19.02
N SER A 38 -5.69 14.62 18.31
CA SER A 38 -4.28 14.99 18.36
C SER A 38 -3.51 14.64 17.09
N THR A 39 -2.37 15.30 16.87
CA THR A 39 -1.41 14.95 15.82
C THR A 39 -0.92 13.50 15.94
N SER A 40 -0.68 13.02 17.16
CA SER A 40 -0.29 11.62 17.40
C SER A 40 -1.37 10.63 16.97
N GLU A 41 -2.64 11.03 17.02
CA GLU A 41 -3.75 10.21 16.53
C GLU A 41 -3.81 10.19 15.01
N VAL A 42 -3.61 11.33 14.35
CA VAL A 42 -3.46 11.41 12.88
C VAL A 42 -2.35 10.49 12.41
N LEU A 43 -1.16 10.55 13.05
CA LEU A 43 -0.02 9.72 12.69
C LEU A 43 -0.30 8.23 12.90
N ARG A 44 -0.89 7.83 14.04
CA ARG A 44 -1.28 6.43 14.26
C ARG A 44 -2.32 5.95 13.25
N ALA A 45 -3.29 6.80 12.89
CA ALA A 45 -4.28 6.47 11.86
C ALA A 45 -3.61 6.31 10.48
N GLY A 46 -2.63 7.16 10.16
CA GLY A 46 -1.84 7.05 8.94
C GLY A 46 -1.05 5.75 8.86
N VAL A 47 -0.36 5.36 9.93
CA VAL A 47 0.37 4.07 9.99
C VAL A 47 -0.58 2.90 9.80
N ARG A 48 -1.72 2.88 10.51
CA ARG A 48 -2.73 1.82 10.31
C ARG A 48 -3.30 1.77 8.90
N ALA A 49 -3.43 2.91 8.23
CA ALA A 49 -3.89 2.96 6.84
C ALA A 49 -2.83 2.36 5.90
N LEU A 50 -1.57 2.72 6.11
CA LEU A 50 -0.44 2.17 5.35
C LEU A 50 -0.32 0.65 5.53
N GLU A 51 -0.49 0.13 6.76
CA GLU A 51 -0.49 -1.31 7.02
C GLU A 51 -1.61 -2.03 6.24
N ARG A 52 -2.83 -1.49 6.22
CA ARG A 52 -3.94 -2.07 5.44
C ARG A 52 -3.68 -2.06 3.94
N GLU A 53 -3.07 -1.00 3.43
CA GLU A 53 -2.71 -0.90 2.01
C GLU A 53 -1.65 -1.93 1.63
N GLN A 54 -0.62 -2.08 2.46
CA GLN A 54 0.43 -3.09 2.26
C GLN A 54 -0.14 -4.51 2.33
N GLU A 55 -0.98 -4.81 3.32
CA GLU A 55 -1.61 -6.12 3.45
C GLU A 55 -2.49 -6.46 2.24
N ALA A 56 -3.24 -5.49 1.72
CA ALA A 56 -4.05 -5.67 0.52
C ALA A 56 -3.20 -5.93 -0.72
N LEU A 57 -2.11 -5.16 -0.91
CA LEU A 57 -1.17 -5.35 -2.00
C LEU A 57 -0.51 -6.72 -1.92
N ASP A 58 -0.04 -7.11 -0.74
CA ASP A 58 0.60 -8.39 -0.50
C ASP A 58 -0.34 -9.56 -0.76
N ALA A 59 -1.60 -9.46 -0.33
CA ALA A 59 -2.61 -10.48 -0.58
C ALA A 59 -2.89 -10.62 -2.08
N TYR A 60 -3.02 -9.49 -2.79
CA TYR A 60 -3.19 -9.46 -4.23
C TYR A 60 -2.00 -10.13 -4.94
N MET A 61 -0.77 -9.76 -4.60
CA MET A 61 0.44 -10.32 -5.21
C MET A 61 0.58 -11.82 -4.93
N ARG A 62 0.31 -12.27 -3.70
CA ARG A 62 0.32 -13.71 -3.37
C ARG A 62 -0.69 -14.49 -4.19
N GLU A 63 -1.90 -13.96 -4.37
CA GLU A 63 -2.92 -14.61 -5.19
C GLU A 63 -2.51 -14.69 -6.65
N HIS A 64 -1.93 -13.61 -7.21
CA HIS A 64 -1.42 -13.61 -8.58
C HIS A 64 -0.29 -14.62 -8.79
N VAL A 65 0.64 -14.73 -7.84
CA VAL A 65 1.71 -15.73 -7.89
C VAL A 65 1.14 -17.14 -7.80
N ARG A 66 0.19 -17.39 -6.90
CA ARG A 66 -0.48 -18.69 -6.78
C ARG A 66 -1.15 -19.10 -8.09
N GLN A 67 -1.92 -18.19 -8.69
CA GLN A 67 -2.57 -18.43 -9.99
C GLN A 67 -1.57 -18.74 -11.09
N ALA A 68 -0.43 -18.04 -11.14
CA ALA A 68 0.62 -18.30 -12.12
C ALA A 68 1.31 -19.66 -11.92
N LEU A 69 1.48 -20.10 -10.67
CA LEU A 69 2.07 -21.42 -10.35
C LEU A 69 1.09 -22.58 -10.62
N GLU A 70 -0.21 -22.35 -10.47
CA GLU A 70 -1.26 -23.35 -10.73
C GLU A 70 -1.69 -23.40 -12.19
N ASP A 71 -1.19 -22.50 -13.03
CA ASP A 71 -1.52 -22.43 -14.44
C ASP A 71 -1.04 -23.69 -15.19
N PRO A 72 -1.95 -24.52 -15.74
CA PRO A 72 -1.57 -25.75 -16.41
C PRO A 72 -1.00 -25.53 -17.82
N ARG A 73 -1.02 -24.29 -18.33
CA ARG A 73 -0.49 -23.98 -19.65
C ARG A 73 1.01 -24.27 -19.71
N PRO A 74 1.51 -24.85 -20.80
CA PRO A 74 2.94 -25.11 -20.95
C PRO A 74 3.72 -23.79 -21.01
N SER A 75 4.98 -23.83 -20.56
CA SER A 75 5.92 -22.74 -20.77
C SER A 75 6.04 -22.39 -22.25
N VAL A 76 6.16 -21.10 -22.54
CA VAL A 76 6.40 -20.58 -23.89
C VAL A 76 7.86 -20.16 -23.99
N ASP A 77 8.49 -20.42 -25.12
CA ASP A 77 9.85 -19.96 -25.37
C ASP A 77 9.92 -18.42 -25.39
N ALA A 78 10.98 -17.84 -24.85
CA ALA A 78 11.13 -16.39 -24.75
C ALA A 78 11.10 -15.72 -26.13
N ASP A 79 11.72 -16.31 -27.14
CA ASP A 79 11.76 -15.77 -28.51
C ASP A 79 10.34 -15.72 -29.11
N GLU A 80 9.56 -16.78 -28.88
CA GLU A 80 8.16 -16.84 -29.32
C GLU A 80 7.29 -15.77 -28.64
N VAL A 81 7.53 -15.47 -27.36
CA VAL A 81 6.85 -14.39 -26.64
C VAL A 81 7.17 -13.04 -27.29
N PHE A 82 8.45 -12.74 -27.53
CA PHE A 82 8.85 -11.46 -28.13
C PHE A 82 8.33 -11.30 -29.56
N ASP A 83 8.35 -12.36 -30.36
CA ASP A 83 7.79 -12.34 -31.72
C ASP A 83 6.29 -12.03 -31.71
N ARG A 84 5.53 -12.67 -30.80
CA ARG A 84 4.09 -12.40 -30.62
C ARG A 84 3.83 -10.96 -30.18
N LEU A 85 4.63 -10.43 -29.26
CA LEU A 85 4.51 -9.04 -28.79
C LEU A 85 4.82 -8.03 -29.89
N LYS A 86 5.87 -8.27 -30.69
CA LYS A 86 6.23 -7.43 -31.83
C LYS A 86 5.12 -7.43 -32.89
N ALA A 87 4.58 -8.59 -33.22
CA ALA A 87 3.45 -8.71 -34.14
C ALA A 87 2.19 -8.01 -33.61
N LEU A 88 1.93 -8.06 -32.30
CA LEU A 88 0.84 -7.29 -31.68
C LEU A 88 1.05 -5.79 -31.83
N HIS A 89 2.24 -5.29 -31.52
CA HIS A 89 2.56 -3.85 -31.63
C HIS A 89 2.39 -3.34 -33.06
N GLN A 90 2.93 -4.07 -34.05
CA GLN A 90 2.80 -3.73 -35.46
C GLN A 90 1.33 -3.71 -35.95
N ARG A 91 0.46 -4.57 -35.39
CA ARG A 91 -0.98 -4.53 -35.68
C ARG A 91 -1.64 -3.30 -35.07
N SER A 92 -1.27 -2.94 -33.84
CA SER A 92 -1.79 -1.76 -33.16
C SER A 92 -1.33 -0.46 -33.83
N GLU A 93 -0.06 -0.36 -34.26
CA GLU A 93 0.48 0.80 -34.99
C GLU A 93 -0.22 0.99 -36.35
N LYS A 94 -0.44 -0.10 -37.10
CA LYS A 94 -1.20 -0.07 -38.36
C LYS A 94 -2.67 0.30 -38.16
N ALA A 95 -3.26 -0.05 -37.01
CA ALA A 95 -4.63 0.31 -36.66
C ALA A 95 -4.76 1.77 -36.19
N ASP A 96 -3.70 2.34 -35.60
CA ASP A 96 -3.65 3.73 -35.10
C ASP A 96 -3.11 4.74 -36.13
N GLY A 97 -2.77 4.28 -37.36
CA GLY A 97 -2.36 5.13 -38.46
C GLY A 97 -1.00 5.84 -38.27
N ARG A 98 -0.17 5.36 -37.36
CA ARG A 98 1.21 5.85 -37.15
C ARG A 98 2.14 5.10 -38.09
N GLU A 99 2.55 5.73 -39.19
CA GLU A 99 3.60 5.22 -40.06
C GLU A 99 4.99 5.32 -39.38
N PRO A 100 5.92 4.43 -39.75
CA PRO A 100 7.19 4.19 -39.03
C PRO A 100 8.18 5.35 -39.06
#